data_AF-A0A1F8FBC5-F1
#
_entry.id   AF-A0A1F8FBC5-F1
#
_cell.length_a   1.000
_cell.length_b   1.000
_cell.length_c   1.000
_cell.angle_alpha   90.00
_cell.angle_beta   90.00
_cell.angle_gamma   90.00
#
_symmetry.space_group_name_H-M   'P 1'
#
loop_
_entity.id
_entity.type
_entity.pdbx_description
1 polymer ?
#
loop_
_entity_poly.entity_id
_entity_poly.type
_entity_poly.pdbx_seq_one_letter_code
_entity_poly.pdbx_strand_id
1 'polypeptide(L)'
;MKQRQSLYKFRDWFFNLLIDSLVNSGWKIVVKDFKKFEKRKERKCLGLTDYVNKIIYIDKNRGTPKVLIHEIGHFALGIPLEKMAENLPWKDLKKVKGRHRLDKQFEWDELRTEEFEELFYGSLTKRQIKILQGFIDEARHRNTEETENTE
;
A
#
# COMPACT_ATOMS: atom_id res chain seq x y z
N MET A 1 16.78 16.01 -21.86
CA MET A 1 17.63 15.14 -21.00
C MET A 1 17.59 15.51 -19.51
N LYS A 2 17.77 16.79 -19.11
CA LYS A 2 17.80 17.20 -17.69
C LYS A 2 16.55 16.83 -16.88
N GLN A 3 15.35 16.97 -17.46
CA GLN A 3 14.09 16.67 -16.78
C GLN A 3 13.87 15.16 -16.53
N ARG A 4 14.34 14.28 -17.44
CA ARG A 4 14.28 12.82 -17.19
C ARG A 4 15.22 12.40 -16.07
N GLN A 5 16.41 13.01 -16.00
CA GLN A 5 17.36 12.76 -14.91
C GLN A 5 16.81 13.24 -13.56
N SER A 6 16.11 14.37 -13.49
CA SER A 6 15.50 14.84 -12.24
C SER A 6 14.38 13.92 -11.75
N LEU A 7 13.56 13.39 -12.67
CA LEU A 7 12.49 12.44 -12.32
C LEU A 7 13.05 11.11 -11.78
N TYR A 8 14.12 10.57 -12.35
CA TYR A 8 14.74 9.35 -11.83
C TYR A 8 15.36 9.56 -10.44
N LYS A 9 16.04 10.70 -10.24
CA LYS A 9 16.59 11.05 -8.92
C LYS A 9 15.49 11.19 -7.87
N PHE A 10 14.38 11.84 -8.20
CA PHE A 10 13.24 11.97 -7.30
C PHE A 10 12.62 10.60 -6.98
N ARG A 11 12.38 9.76 -8.00
CA ARG A 11 11.87 8.39 -7.79
C ARG A 11 12.77 7.61 -6.84
N ASP A 12 14.09 7.60 -7.07
CA ASP A 12 15.01 6.80 -6.28
C ASP A 12 15.12 7.30 -4.84
N TRP A 13 15.18 8.63 -4.66
CA TRP A 13 15.12 9.24 -3.34
C TRP A 13 13.82 8.90 -2.61
N PHE A 14 12.67 9.05 -3.28
CA PHE A 14 11.37 8.80 -2.66
C PHE A 14 11.17 7.33 -2.33
N PHE A 15 11.60 6.41 -3.21
CA PHE A 15 11.59 4.98 -2.93
C PHE A 15 12.39 4.65 -1.67
N ASN A 16 13.63 5.15 -1.58
CA ASN A 16 14.46 4.91 -0.40
C ASN A 16 13.82 5.47 0.86
N LEU A 17 13.25 6.69 0.80
CA LEU A 17 12.54 7.29 1.92
C LEU A 17 11.35 6.43 2.40
N LEU A 18 10.56 5.88 1.47
CA LEU A 18 9.43 5.01 1.80
C LEU A 18 9.90 3.71 2.47
N ILE A 19 10.94 3.07 1.93
CA ILE A 19 11.50 1.84 2.51
C ILE A 19 12.10 2.11 3.88
N ASP A 20 12.88 3.18 4.03
CA ASP A 20 13.46 3.57 5.32
C ASP A 20 12.37 3.85 6.35
N SER A 21 11.28 4.52 5.95
CA SER A 21 10.13 4.75 6.82
C SER A 21 9.46 3.44 7.24
N LEU A 22 9.24 2.52 6.31
CA LEU A 22 8.67 1.21 6.60
C LEU A 22 9.53 0.44 7.61
N VAL A 23 10.84 0.32 7.34
CA VAL A 23 11.79 -0.45 8.15
C VAL A 23 11.97 0.16 9.54
N ASN A 24 12.14 1.49 9.62
CA ASN A 24 12.51 2.14 10.89
C ASN A 24 11.31 2.55 11.76
N SER A 25 10.08 2.57 11.22
CA SER A 25 8.90 2.99 11.99
C SER A 25 8.19 1.84 12.73
N GLY A 26 8.77 0.64 12.71
CA GLY A 26 8.27 -0.55 13.38
C GLY A 26 7.12 -1.25 12.65
N TRP A 27 6.95 -0.99 11.34
CA TRP A 27 5.95 -1.67 10.54
C TRP A 27 6.33 -3.12 10.30
N LYS A 28 5.35 -4.01 10.35
CA LYS A 28 5.51 -5.43 10.03
C LYS A 28 4.72 -5.77 8.79
N ILE A 29 5.30 -6.60 7.93
CA ILE A 29 4.56 -7.22 6.82
C ILE A 29 4.20 -8.63 7.24
N VAL A 30 2.91 -8.95 7.21
CA VAL A 30 2.36 -10.23 7.63
C VAL A 30 1.61 -10.86 6.47
N VAL A 31 1.80 -12.15 6.26
CA VAL A 31 1.09 -12.90 5.24
C VAL A 31 -0.25 -13.38 5.79
N LYS A 32 -1.33 -13.15 5.05
CA LYS A 32 -2.68 -13.54 5.46
C LYS A 32 -3.42 -14.23 4.33
N ASP A 33 -4.24 -15.23 4.67
CA ASP A 33 -5.14 -15.86 3.70
C ASP A 33 -6.50 -15.14 3.70
N PHE A 34 -6.65 -14.14 2.83
CA PHE A 34 -7.89 -13.38 2.75
C PHE A 34 -9.10 -14.20 2.27
N LYS A 35 -8.87 -15.35 1.61
CA LYS A 35 -9.98 -16.21 1.15
C LYS A 35 -10.80 -16.78 2.32
N LYS A 36 -10.21 -16.88 3.51
CA LYS A 36 -10.86 -17.39 4.72
C LYS A 36 -11.73 -16.37 5.45
N PHE A 37 -11.79 -15.11 5.00
CA PHE A 37 -12.66 -14.11 5.63
C PHE A 37 -14.14 -14.46 5.46
N GLU A 38 -14.94 -14.16 6.49
CA GLU A 38 -16.38 -14.42 6.48
C GLU A 38 -17.10 -13.60 5.42
N LYS A 39 -16.75 -12.32 5.26
CA LYS A 39 -17.42 -11.42 4.32
C LYS A 39 -16.85 -11.57 2.90
N ARG A 40 -17.76 -11.80 1.94
CA ARG A 40 -17.43 -11.98 0.51
C ARG A 40 -16.63 -10.82 -0.10
N LYS A 41 -16.84 -9.58 0.36
CA LYS A 41 -16.10 -8.41 -0.12
C LYS A 41 -14.63 -8.44 0.31
N GLU A 42 -14.36 -8.87 1.53
CA GLU A 42 -13.01 -8.96 2.11
C GLU A 42 -12.19 -10.10 1.50
N ARG A 43 -12.84 -11.13 0.94
CA ARG A 43 -12.13 -12.22 0.21
C ARG A 43 -11.41 -11.77 -1.06
N LYS A 44 -11.80 -10.63 -1.63
CA LYS A 44 -11.15 -10.07 -2.83
C LYS A 44 -9.94 -9.20 -2.50
N CYS A 45 -9.80 -8.79 -1.25
CA CYS A 45 -8.69 -8.01 -0.73
C CYS A 45 -7.35 -8.69 -1.04
N LEU A 46 -6.37 -7.89 -1.45
CA LEU A 46 -5.00 -8.34 -1.73
C LEU A 46 -4.01 -7.80 -0.68
N GLY A 47 -4.33 -6.67 -0.06
CA GLY A 47 -3.59 -6.07 1.03
C GLY A 47 -4.53 -5.33 1.99
N LEU A 48 -4.10 -5.22 3.25
CA LEU A 48 -4.81 -4.47 4.28
C LEU A 48 -3.81 -3.84 5.24
N THR A 49 -3.95 -2.55 5.48
CA THR A 49 -3.11 -1.81 6.44
C THR A 49 -3.83 -1.63 7.78
N ASP A 50 -3.21 -2.11 8.86
CA ASP A 50 -3.60 -1.89 10.25
C ASP A 50 -2.67 -0.87 10.90
N TYR A 51 -3.15 0.37 11.00
CA TYR A 51 -2.39 1.50 11.54
C TYR A 51 -2.14 1.41 13.04
N VAL A 52 -3.03 0.74 13.79
CA VAL A 52 -2.92 0.65 15.26
C VAL A 52 -1.76 -0.25 15.63
N ASN A 53 -1.70 -1.42 14.99
CA ASN A 53 -0.64 -2.40 15.24
C ASN A 53 0.58 -2.23 14.33
N LYS A 54 0.51 -1.28 13.39
CA LYS A 54 1.51 -1.05 12.34
C LYS A 54 1.80 -2.32 11.53
N ILE A 55 0.75 -2.96 11.03
CA ILE A 55 0.85 -4.19 10.24
C ILE A 55 0.33 -3.94 8.83
N ILE A 56 1.09 -4.34 7.83
CA ILE A 56 0.63 -4.47 6.45
C ILE A 56 0.39 -5.97 6.21
N TYR A 57 -0.87 -6.34 6.08
CA TYR A 57 -1.26 -7.69 5.68
C TYR A 57 -1.22 -7.81 4.17
N ILE A 58 -0.63 -8.88 3.66
CA ILE A 58 -0.58 -9.18 2.23
C ILE A 58 -1.11 -10.59 1.97
N ASP A 59 -1.88 -10.76 0.89
CA ASP A 59 -2.46 -12.04 0.52
C ASP A 59 -1.36 -13.09 0.29
N LYS A 60 -1.51 -14.26 0.93
CA LYS A 60 -0.54 -15.36 0.86
C LYS A 60 -0.15 -15.72 -0.57
N ASN A 61 -1.12 -15.82 -1.46
CA ASN A 61 -0.93 -16.35 -2.81
C ASN A 61 -0.83 -15.25 -3.87
N ARG A 62 -1.43 -14.10 -3.61
CA ARG A 62 -1.59 -13.00 -4.59
C ARG A 62 -0.86 -11.73 -4.18
N GLY A 63 -0.13 -11.77 -3.08
CA GLY A 63 0.77 -10.71 -2.65
C GLY A 63 1.86 -10.46 -3.68
N THR A 64 1.94 -9.22 -4.15
CA THR A 64 2.93 -8.76 -5.12
C THR A 64 3.56 -7.44 -4.68
N PRO A 65 4.73 -7.06 -5.23
CA PRO A 65 5.34 -5.75 -4.98
C PRO A 65 4.41 -4.57 -5.28
N LYS A 66 3.53 -4.72 -6.28
CA LYS A 66 2.52 -3.71 -6.64
C LYS A 66 1.51 -3.52 -5.51
N VAL A 67 0.98 -4.61 -4.95
CA VAL A 67 0.11 -4.59 -3.76
C VAL A 67 0.82 -3.98 -2.56
N LEU A 68 2.10 -4.32 -2.32
CA LEU A 68 2.84 -3.70 -1.21
C LEU A 68 2.99 -2.18 -1.39
N ILE A 69 3.22 -1.70 -2.63
CA ILE A 69 3.28 -0.27 -2.92
C ILE A 69 1.94 0.42 -2.71
N HIS A 70 0.82 -0.24 -3.01
CA HIS A 70 -0.52 0.26 -2.71
C HIS A 70 -0.68 0.55 -1.21
N GLU A 71 -0.38 -0.44 -0.38
CA GLU A 71 -0.48 -0.31 1.09
C GLU A 71 0.48 0.74 1.65
N ILE A 72 1.71 0.80 1.15
CA ILE A 72 2.67 1.87 1.49
C ILE A 72 2.13 3.24 1.03
N GLY A 73 1.40 3.28 -0.08
CA GLY A 73 0.75 4.47 -0.60
C GLY A 73 -0.26 5.05 0.37
N HIS A 74 -1.11 4.22 0.99
CA HIS A 74 -2.03 4.71 2.04
C HIS A 74 -1.29 5.35 3.22
N PHE A 75 -0.17 4.76 3.63
CA PHE A 75 0.69 5.35 4.66
C PHE A 75 1.29 6.69 4.21
N ALA A 76 1.91 6.73 3.02
CA ALA A 76 2.65 7.88 2.54
C ALA A 76 1.75 9.07 2.15
N LEU A 77 0.56 8.77 1.67
CA LEU A 77 -0.37 9.73 1.11
C LEU A 77 -1.53 10.08 2.04
N GLY A 78 -1.79 9.31 3.11
CA GLY A 78 -2.96 9.50 3.97
C GLY A 78 -3.13 10.94 4.44
N ILE A 79 -2.12 11.52 5.13
CA ILE A 79 -2.19 12.91 5.61
C ILE A 79 -2.29 13.92 4.46
N PRO A 80 -1.46 13.85 3.40
CA PRO A 80 -1.62 14.71 2.23
C PRO A 80 -3.01 14.67 1.60
N LEU A 81 -3.57 13.47 1.43
CA LEU A 81 -4.85 13.23 0.76
C LEU A 81 -6.01 13.71 1.64
N GLU A 82 -5.99 13.43 2.94
CA GLU A 82 -6.98 13.94 3.89
C GLU A 82 -7.06 15.47 3.83
N LYS A 83 -5.90 16.15 3.87
CA LYS A 83 -5.84 17.62 3.74
C LYS A 83 -6.34 18.13 2.40
N MET A 84 -6.07 17.41 1.30
CA MET A 84 -6.61 17.76 -0.01
C MET A 84 -8.13 17.59 -0.04
N ALA A 85 -8.65 16.50 0.52
CA ALA A 85 -10.08 16.19 0.60
C ALA A 85 -10.85 17.19 1.48
N GLU A 86 -10.27 17.67 2.57
CA GLU A 86 -10.86 18.73 3.41
C GLU A 86 -11.09 20.04 2.63
N ASN A 87 -10.14 20.40 1.78
CA ASN A 87 -10.16 21.62 1.00
C ASN A 87 -10.91 21.48 -0.34
N LEU A 88 -11.29 20.26 -0.72
CA LEU A 88 -12.03 20.01 -1.96
C LEU A 88 -13.50 20.47 -1.84
N PRO A 89 -14.04 21.17 -2.86
CA PRO A 89 -15.45 21.47 -2.92
C PRO A 89 -16.30 20.19 -2.84
N TRP A 90 -17.36 20.19 -2.05
CA TRP A 90 -18.20 19.01 -1.84
C TRP A 90 -18.78 18.41 -3.14
N LYS A 91 -19.01 19.24 -4.17
CA LYS A 91 -19.46 18.81 -5.50
C LYS A 91 -18.48 17.84 -6.18
N ASP A 92 -17.18 17.97 -5.89
CA ASP A 92 -16.15 17.15 -6.51
C ASP A 92 -16.01 15.82 -5.77
N LEU A 93 -16.07 15.82 -4.43
CA LEU A 93 -16.21 14.59 -3.64
C LEU A 93 -17.51 13.84 -3.94
N LYS A 94 -18.60 14.52 -4.29
CA LYS A 94 -19.86 13.85 -4.66
C LYS A 94 -19.74 12.95 -5.90
N LYS A 95 -18.71 13.14 -6.73
CA LYS A 95 -18.47 12.32 -7.94
C LYS A 95 -17.96 10.92 -7.60
N VAL A 96 -17.41 10.72 -6.40
CA VAL A 96 -17.00 9.38 -5.93
C VAL A 96 -18.17 8.62 -5.32
N LYS A 97 -18.03 7.30 -5.26
CA LYS A 97 -19.02 6.40 -4.65
C LYS A 97 -19.00 6.56 -3.13
N GLY A 98 -20.14 6.36 -2.47
CA GLY A 98 -20.26 6.45 -1.00
C GLY A 98 -21.60 7.02 -0.56
N ARG A 99 -22.01 6.76 0.69
CA ARG A 99 -23.31 7.22 1.21
C ARG A 99 -23.19 8.53 1.98
N HIS A 100 -22.16 8.64 2.82
CA HIS A 100 -21.88 9.83 3.62
C HIS A 100 -20.51 10.45 3.28
N ARG A 101 -20.19 11.59 3.91
CA ARG A 101 -18.93 12.31 3.66
C ARG A 101 -17.70 11.45 3.91
N LEU A 102 -17.66 10.74 5.04
CA LEU A 102 -16.52 9.89 5.37
C LEU A 102 -16.30 8.77 4.33
N ASP A 103 -17.34 8.06 3.90
CA ASP A 103 -17.24 7.06 2.82
C ASP A 103 -16.64 7.67 1.55
N LYS A 104 -17.12 8.85 1.18
CA LYS A 104 -16.67 9.53 -0.05
C LYS A 104 -15.23 10.05 0.05
N GLN A 105 -14.79 10.43 1.25
CA GLN A 105 -13.39 10.79 1.47
C GLN A 105 -12.51 9.56 1.33
N PHE A 106 -12.87 8.46 2.01
CA PHE A 106 -12.17 7.19 1.89
C PHE A 106 -12.08 6.71 0.43
N GLU A 107 -13.19 6.72 -0.30
CA GLU A 107 -13.22 6.29 -1.72
C GLU A 107 -12.42 7.25 -2.62
N TRP A 108 -12.29 8.53 -2.26
CA TRP A 108 -11.43 9.46 -2.96
C TRP A 108 -9.94 9.21 -2.65
N ASP A 109 -9.60 8.96 -1.39
CA ASP A 109 -8.23 8.64 -0.96
C ASP A 109 -7.75 7.33 -1.62
N GLU A 110 -8.63 6.33 -1.71
CA GLU A 110 -8.40 5.07 -2.40
C GLU A 110 -8.06 5.30 -3.87
N LEU A 111 -8.91 6.03 -4.61
CA LEU A 111 -8.69 6.35 -6.01
C LEU A 111 -7.33 7.05 -6.25
N ARG A 112 -6.95 7.97 -5.36
CA ARG A 112 -5.65 8.66 -5.46
C ARG A 112 -4.48 7.73 -5.12
N THR A 113 -4.69 6.78 -4.23
CA THR A 113 -3.69 5.76 -3.90
C THR A 113 -3.49 4.80 -5.08
N GLU A 114 -4.57 4.36 -5.75
CA GLU A 114 -4.51 3.55 -6.97
C GLU A 114 -3.78 4.29 -8.11
N GLU A 115 -4.06 5.58 -8.32
CA GLU A 115 -3.35 6.42 -9.30
C GLU A 115 -1.85 6.50 -8.98
N PHE A 116 -1.49 6.71 -7.71
CA PHE A 116 -0.10 6.72 -7.27
C PHE A 116 0.56 5.37 -7.48
N GLU A 117 -0.09 4.27 -7.09
CA GLU A 117 0.41 2.91 -7.25
C GLU A 117 0.76 2.66 -8.71
N GLU A 118 -0.16 2.91 -9.64
CA GLU A 118 0.06 2.64 -11.07
C GLU A 118 1.26 3.42 -11.61
N LEU A 119 1.34 4.72 -11.32
CA LEU A 119 2.41 5.60 -11.80
C LEU A 119 3.75 5.30 -11.14
N PHE A 120 3.76 5.18 -9.82
CA PHE A 120 4.98 5.01 -9.05
C PHE A 120 5.55 3.61 -9.27
N TYR A 121 4.74 2.56 -9.13
CA TYR A 121 5.17 1.18 -9.38
C TYR A 121 5.68 1.02 -10.82
N GLY A 122 4.97 1.55 -11.81
CA GLY A 122 5.38 1.53 -13.22
C GLY A 122 6.71 2.24 -13.49
N SER A 123 7.12 3.16 -12.61
CA SER A 123 8.40 3.88 -12.70
C SER A 123 9.59 3.15 -12.05
N LEU A 124 9.32 2.14 -11.21
CA LEU A 124 10.36 1.45 -10.43
C LEU A 124 11.30 0.64 -11.30
N THR A 125 12.56 0.58 -10.88
CA THR A 125 13.56 -0.30 -11.50
C THR A 125 13.33 -1.76 -11.10
N LYS A 126 13.82 -2.70 -11.91
CA LYS A 126 13.83 -4.13 -11.55
C LYS A 126 14.48 -4.40 -10.19
N ARG A 127 15.51 -3.64 -9.82
CA ARG A 127 16.17 -3.74 -8.52
C ARG A 127 15.25 -3.35 -7.37
N GLN A 128 14.54 -2.23 -7.50
CA GLN A 128 13.57 -1.77 -6.49
C GLN A 128 12.41 -2.74 -6.33
N ILE A 129 11.89 -3.28 -7.44
CA ILE A 129 10.86 -4.33 -7.42
C ILE A 129 11.37 -5.58 -6.71
N LYS A 130 12.63 -5.98 -6.92
CA LYS A 130 13.24 -7.12 -6.22
C LYS A 130 13.38 -6.87 -4.71
N ILE A 131 13.68 -5.65 -4.28
CA ILE A 131 13.72 -5.28 -2.85
C ILE A 131 12.33 -5.47 -2.22
N LEU A 132 11.29 -4.93 -2.86
CA LEU A 132 9.90 -5.10 -2.40
C LEU A 132 9.50 -6.58 -2.33
N GLN A 133 9.88 -7.37 -3.34
CA GLN A 133 9.64 -8.81 -3.37
C GLN A 133 10.33 -9.51 -2.19
N GLY A 134 11.56 -9.10 -1.85
CA GLY A 134 12.31 -9.64 -0.71
C GLY A 134 11.56 -9.50 0.62
N PHE A 135 10.93 -8.35 0.88
CA PHE A 135 10.09 -8.16 2.07
C PHE A 135 8.90 -9.12 2.12
N ILE A 136 8.25 -9.36 0.98
CA ILE A 136 7.11 -10.28 0.89
C ILE A 136 7.57 -11.72 1.11
N ASP A 137 8.69 -12.11 0.52
CA ASP A 137 9.22 -13.48 0.62
C ASP A 137 9.71 -13.76 2.05
N GLU A 138 10.35 -12.80 2.71
CA GLU A 138 10.72 -12.89 4.12
C GLU A 138 9.49 -13.05 5.02
N ALA A 139 8.42 -12.27 4.76
CA ALA A 139 7.16 -12.40 5.49
C ALA A 139 6.50 -13.78 5.26
N ARG A 140 6.59 -14.34 4.05
CA ARG A 140 6.11 -15.70 3.74
C ARG A 140 6.91 -16.76 4.49
N HIS A 141 8.24 -16.61 4.55
CA HIS A 141 9.11 -17.54 5.27
C HIS A 141 8.74 -17.61 6.76
N ARG A 142 8.68 -16.46 7.44
CA ARG A 142 8.28 -16.37 8.85
C ARG A 142 6.92 -17.01 9.12
N ASN A 143 5.94 -16.75 8.23
CA ASN A 143 4.61 -17.30 8.40
C ASN A 143 4.60 -18.84 8.28
N THR A 144 5.43 -19.43 7.43
CA THR A 144 5.54 -20.90 7.32
C THR A 144 6.16 -21.49 8.59
N GLU A 145 7.27 -20.92 9.09
CA GLU A 145 7.93 -21.36 10.33
C GLU A 145 7.01 -21.27 11.55
N GLU A 146 6.19 -20.21 11.67
CA GLU A 146 5.23 -20.10 12.77
C GLU A 146 4.15 -21.17 12.71
N THR A 147 3.72 -21.55 11.50
CA THR A 147 2.69 -22.60 11.31
C THR A 147 3.25 -23.99 11.65
N GLU A 148 4.50 -24.27 11.27
CA GLU A 148 5.16 -25.55 11.54
C GLU A 148 5.52 -25.75 13.03
N ASN A 149 5.69 -24.66 13.79
CA ASN A 149 5.98 -24.71 15.23
C ASN A 149 4.71 -24.74 16.12
N THR A 150 3.51 -24.65 15.54
CA THR A 150 2.24 -24.74 16.29
C THR A 150 1.47 -26.05 16.07
N GLU A 151 1.98 -26.95 15.23
CA GLU A 151 1.48 -28.34 15.05
C GLU A 151 2.29 -29.34 15.88
#